data_AF-A0A6I5I0U1-F1
#
_entry.id   AF-A0A6I5I0U1-F1
#
_cell.length_a   1.000
_cell.length_b   1.000
_cell.length_c   1.000
_cell.angle_alpha   90.00
_cell.angle_beta   90.00
_cell.angle_gamma   90.00
#
_symmetry.space_group_name_H-M   'P 1'
#
loop_
_entity.id
_entity.type
_entity.pdbx_description
1 polymer ?
#
loop_
_entity_poly.entity_id
_entity_poly.type
_entity_poly.pdbx_seq_one_letter_code
_entity_poly.pdbx_strand_id
1 'polypeptide(L)' 'MSVVNDIAPVDLRLGPKEVRSVDRVVIRFAGDSGDGMQLTGDRFTSETASFGNDLSTLPNFPAEIR' A
#
# COMPACT_ATOMS: atom_id res chain seq x y z
N MET A 1 -48.64 -17.53 7.12
CA MET A 1 -47.55 -16.76 7.76
C MET A 1 -46.29 -17.05 6.96
N SER A 2 -45.98 -16.22 5.96
CA SER A 2 -44.80 -16.37 5.11
C SER A 2 -43.89 -15.18 5.42
N VAL A 3 -42.77 -15.44 6.08
CA VAL A 3 -41.68 -14.47 6.19
C VAL A 3 -40.64 -14.93 5.18
N VAL A 4 -40.76 -14.42 3.95
CA VAL A 4 -39.68 -14.48 2.97
C VAL A 4 -38.70 -13.37 3.32
N ASN A 5 -37.48 -13.75 3.71
CA ASN A 5 -36.41 -12.81 4.01
C ASN A 5 -35.67 -12.55 2.69
N ASP A 6 -36.07 -11.51 1.97
CA ASP A 6 -35.39 -11.07 0.74
C ASP A 6 -34.06 -10.40 1.10
N ILE A 7 -33.01 -11.21 1.28
CA ILE A 7 -31.64 -10.71 1.27
C ILE A 7 -31.26 -10.56 -0.21
N ALA A 8 -31.44 -9.35 -0.75
CA ALA A 8 -30.88 -9.00 -2.04
C ALA A 8 -29.35 -9.22 -2.02
N PRO A 9 -28.76 -9.80 -3.09
CA PRO A 9 -27.32 -9.99 -3.15
C PRO A 9 -26.63 -8.63 -3.17
N VAL A 10 -25.75 -8.39 -2.19
CA VAL A 10 -24.85 -7.23 -2.17
C VAL A 10 -23.91 -7.39 -3.37
N ASP A 11 -24.09 -6.59 -4.41
CA ASP A 11 -23.16 -6.56 -5.54
C ASP A 11 -21.84 -5.91 -5.08
N LEU A 12 -20.82 -6.73 -4.86
CA LEU A 12 -19.50 -6.31 -4.39
C LEU A 12 -18.61 -5.74 -5.50
N ARG A 13 -19.15 -5.47 -6.70
CA ARG A 13 -18.41 -4.87 -7.79
C ARG A 13 -18.16 -3.39 -7.50
N LEU A 14 -17.03 -3.11 -6.85
CA LEU A 14 -16.45 -1.78 -6.82
C LEU A 14 -16.37 -1.27 -8.27
N GLY A 15 -17.06 -0.16 -8.56
CA GLY A 15 -17.02 0.47 -9.87
C GLY A 15 -15.58 0.78 -10.33
N PRO A 16 -15.38 1.11 -11.62
CA PRO A 16 -14.05 1.38 -12.14
C PRO A 16 -13.34 2.44 -11.29
N LYS A 17 -12.17 2.07 -10.76
CA LYS A 17 -11.39 2.96 -9.91
C LYS A 17 -10.85 4.10 -10.76
N GLU A 18 -11.19 5.34 -10.42
CA GLU A 18 -10.64 6.52 -11.08
C GLU A 18 -9.12 6.57 -10.86
N VAL A 19 -8.35 6.57 -11.95
CA VAL A 19 -6.90 6.70 -11.91
C VAL A 19 -6.55 8.17 -12.05
N ARG A 20 -5.89 8.72 -11.03
CA ARG A 20 -5.43 10.11 -11.01
C ARG A 20 -3.92 10.18 -11.14
N SER A 21 -3.45 11.00 -12.08
CA SER A 21 -2.04 11.39 -12.16
C SER A 21 -1.71 12.42 -11.08
N VAL A 22 -0.59 12.22 -10.38
CA VAL A 22 -0.12 13.08 -9.30
C VAL A 22 1.37 13.36 -9.49
N ASP A 23 1.78 14.61 -9.29
CA ASP A 23 3.17 15.03 -9.52
C ASP A 23 4.13 14.57 -8.42
N ARG A 24 3.63 14.37 -7.19
CA ARG A 24 4.42 13.94 -6.04
C ARG A 24 3.57 13.10 -5.09
N VAL A 25 4.17 12.07 -4.53
CA VAL A 25 3.58 11.22 -3.49
C VAL A 25 4.59 10.94 -2.38
N VAL A 26 4.07 10.66 -1.19
CA VAL A 26 4.84 10.11 -0.07
C VAL A 26 4.29 8.73 0.22
N ILE A 27 5.17 7.74 0.24
CA ILE A 27 4.82 6.34 0.49
C ILE A 27 5.47 5.92 1.80
N ARG A 28 4.66 5.44 2.74
CA ARG A 28 5.11 4.92 4.02
C ARG A 28 4.91 3.41 4.06
N PHE A 29 6.02 2.68 4.19
CA PHE A 29 5.99 1.27 4.54
C PHE A 29 5.94 1.15 6.07
N ALA A 30 5.02 0.33 6.57
CA ALA A 30 4.85 0.06 8.00
C ALA A 30 4.41 -1.40 8.17
N GLY A 31 4.93 -2.04 9.21
CA GLY A 31 4.72 -3.45 9.53
C GLY A 31 5.44 -3.78 10.83
N ASP A 32 5.31 -5.02 11.29
CA ASP A 32 5.93 -5.48 12.52
C ASP A 32 7.41 -5.80 12.33
N SER A 33 8.12 -5.95 13.45
CA SER A 33 9.50 -6.46 13.40
C SER A 33 9.49 -7.88 12.84
N GLY A 34 10.30 -8.12 11.80
CA GLY A 34 10.33 -9.40 11.08
C GLY A 34 9.52 -9.44 9.78
N ASP A 35 8.62 -8.48 9.53
CA ASP A 35 7.81 -8.43 8.29
C ASP A 35 8.61 -7.95 7.06
N GLY A 36 9.90 -7.62 7.23
CA GLY A 36 10.79 -7.24 6.14
C GLY A 36 10.58 -5.81 5.62
N MET A 37 10.10 -4.89 6.45
CA MET A 37 9.88 -3.49 6.05
C MET A 37 11.15 -2.77 5.59
N GLN A 38 12.32 -3.15 6.12
CA GLN A 38 13.61 -2.63 5.66
C GLN A 38 13.88 -3.04 4.21
N LEU A 39 13.87 -4.36 3.95
CA LEU A 39 14.07 -4.91 2.61
C LEU A 39 13.04 -4.38 1.60
N THR A 40 11.80 -4.21 2.03
CA THR A 40 10.72 -3.66 1.20
C THR A 40 11.01 -2.22 0.80
N GLY A 41 11.37 -1.36 1.77
CA GLY A 41 11.73 0.03 1.51
C GLY A 41 12.97 0.17 0.62
N ASP A 42 13.98 -0.67 0.86
CA ASP A 42 15.22 -0.68 0.09
C ASP A 42 14.98 -1.06 -1.37
N ARG A 43 14.25 -2.17 -1.61
CA ARG A 43 13.90 -2.61 -2.97
C ARG A 43 13.02 -1.58 -3.67
N PHE A 44 12.00 -1.05 -2.98
CA PHE A 44 11.13 -0.03 -3.57
C PHE A 44 11.92 1.19 -4.01
N THR A 45 12.83 1.69 -3.17
CA THR A 45 13.70 2.82 -3.49
C THR A 45 14.57 2.52 -4.71
N SER A 46 15.25 1.37 -4.71
CA SER A 46 16.16 0.97 -5.80
C SER A 46 15.44 0.87 -7.14
N GLU A 47 14.29 0.21 -7.18
CA GLU A 47 13.49 0.08 -8.40
C GLU A 47 13.00 1.45 -8.86
N THR A 48 12.42 2.24 -7.95
CA THR A 48 11.85 3.56 -8.28
C THR A 48 12.92 4.52 -8.82
N ALA A 49 14.15 4.45 -8.29
CA ALA A 49 15.30 5.21 -8.79
C ALA A 49 15.72 4.75 -10.19
N SER A 50 15.71 3.43 -10.42
CA SER A 50 16.05 2.81 -11.71
C SER A 50 15.03 3.17 -12.81
N PHE A 51 13.78 3.40 -12.43
CA PHE A 51 12.73 3.96 -13.31
C PHE A 51 12.85 5.48 -13.54
N GLY A 52 13.86 6.14 -12.97
CA GLY A 52 14.17 7.56 -13.23
C GLY A 52 13.34 8.56 -12.43
N ASN A 53 12.67 8.12 -11.35
CA ASN A 53 11.96 9.05 -10.47
C ASN A 53 12.96 9.84 -9.62
N ASP A 54 12.65 11.11 -9.35
CA ASP A 54 13.34 11.90 -8.34
C ASP A 54 12.87 11.48 -6.94
N LEU A 55 13.81 11.27 -6.01
CA LEU A 55 13.55 10.59 -4.74
C LEU A 55 14.24 11.28 -3.58
N SER A 56 13.54 11.28 -2.44
CA SER A 56 14.12 11.55 -1.13
C SER A 56 13.69 10.43 -0.19
N THR A 57 14.66 9.70 0.37
CA THR A 57 14.39 8.68 1.38
C THR A 57 14.60 9.26 2.77
N LEU A 58 13.67 8.96 3.67
CA LEU A 58 13.72 9.37 5.08
C LEU A 58 13.57 8.11 5.93
N PRO A 59 14.62 7.26 6.02
CA PRO A 59 14.56 6.05 6.81
C PRO A 59 14.36 6.38 8.29
N ASN A 60 13.35 5.76 8.90
CA ASN A 60 13.13 5.79 10.33
C ASN A 60 13.00 4.34 10.82
N PHE A 61 14.14 3.70 11.07
CA PHE A 61 14.19 2.33 11.53
C PHE A 61 14.09 2.30 13.06
N PRO A 62 13.17 1.53 13.66
CA PRO A 62 13.26 1.24 15.08
C PRO A 62 14.57 0.50 15.37
N ALA A 63 15.11 0.64 16.59
CA ALA A 63 16.25 -0.17 17.02
C ALA A 63 15.84 -1.65 16.98
N GLU A 64 16.35 -2.38 15.99
CA GLU A 64 16.24 -3.83 15.96
C GLU A 64 17.06 -4.39 17.13
N ILE A 65 16.42 -5.14 18.02
CA ILE A 65 17.15 -6.01 18.96
C ILE A 65 17.75 -7.11 18.08
N ARG A 66 19.08 -7.04 17.92
CA ARG A 66 19.87 -8.12 17.32
C ARG A 66 19.83 -9.37 18.19
#